data_AF-A0A5B8NBF1-F1
#
_entry.id   AF-A0A5B8NBF1-F1
#
_cell.length_a   1.000
_cell.length_b   1.000
_cell.length_c   1.000
_cell.angle_alpha   90.00
_cell.angle_beta   90.00
_cell.angle_gamma   90.00
#
_symmetry.space_group_name_H-M   'P 1'
#
loop_
_entity.id
_entity.type
_entity.pdbx_description
1 polymer ?
#
loop_
_entity_poly.entity_id
_entity_poly.type
_entity_poly.pdbx_seq_one_letter_code
_entity_poly.pdbx_strand_id
1 'polypeptide(L)'
;MPLRKNMNARLGMNYLSYSYSGSTRDMDYDLSMKARTYDALLDWYPREHSSFHVTGGLAYNGNKIDAQARPNGSGNYTINGNSYSAASAGKITGQVDFGKVAPYLGVGWSKAAEKGWSFSSDVGLLFQGSPHTSLSSSGCTAGAAACNQLAADVAKENARLSDEVSRFKVYPVLRIGVSYKF
;
A
#
# COMPACT_ATOMS: atom_id res chain seq x y z
N MET A 1 -0.80 2.73 -26.52
CA MET A 1 -1.06 2.39 -27.93
C MET A 1 -2.46 2.87 -28.30
N PRO A 2 -2.63 3.66 -29.38
CA PRO A 2 -3.96 4.04 -29.85
C PRO A 2 -4.69 2.80 -30.41
N LEU A 3 -5.87 2.49 -29.88
CA LEU A 3 -6.72 1.37 -30.32
C LEU A 3 -7.83 1.83 -31.28
N ARG A 4 -8.31 3.07 -31.11
CA ARG A 4 -9.26 3.79 -31.97
C ARG A 4 -8.93 5.28 -31.94
N LYS A 5 -9.51 6.10 -32.84
CA LYS A 5 -9.28 7.56 -32.90
C LYS A 5 -9.52 8.31 -31.57
N ASN A 6 -10.27 7.71 -30.65
CA ASN A 6 -10.64 8.26 -29.35
C ASN A 6 -10.30 7.34 -28.15
N MET A 7 -9.49 6.31 -28.34
CA MET A 7 -9.14 5.36 -27.27
C MET A 7 -7.65 5.01 -27.29
N ASN A 8 -7.00 5.17 -26.14
CA ASN A 8 -5.63 4.75 -25.91
C ASN A 8 -5.58 3.66 -24.84
N ALA A 9 -4.75 2.65 -25.06
CA ALA A 9 -4.39 1.68 -24.02
C ALA A 9 -3.02 2.02 -23.41
N ARG A 10 -2.93 1.90 -22.10
CA ARG A 10 -1.71 2.05 -21.30
C ARG A 10 -1.47 0.80 -20.48
N LEU A 11 -0.21 0.38 -20.45
CA LEU A 11 0.29 -0.62 -19.53
C LEU A 11 1.38 0.04 -18.69
N GLY A 12 1.28 -0.07 -17.38
CA GLY A 12 2.24 0.47 -16.44
C GLY A 12 2.77 -0.61 -15.50
N MET A 13 4.00 -0.42 -15.05
CA MET A 13 4.56 -1.19 -13.95
C MET A 13 5.30 -0.24 -13.01
N ASN A 14 5.15 -0.46 -11.72
CA ASN A 14 5.82 0.28 -10.68
C ASN A 14 6.46 -0.70 -9.70
N TYR A 15 7.70 -0.43 -9.33
CA TYR A 15 8.46 -1.18 -8.34
C TYR A 15 9.19 -0.20 -7.44
N LEU A 16 8.89 -0.27 -6.15
CA LEU A 16 9.58 0.49 -5.12
C LEU A 16 9.84 -0.43 -3.94
N SER A 17 11.05 -0.36 -3.40
CA SER A 17 11.41 -1.01 -2.15
C SER A 17 11.96 0.04 -1.21
N TYR A 18 11.35 0.18 -0.04
CA TYR A 18 11.77 1.14 0.97
C TYR A 18 11.79 0.46 2.33
N SER A 19 12.89 0.62 3.06
CA SER A 19 13.04 0.11 4.42
C SER A 19 13.25 1.29 5.36
N TYR A 20 12.50 1.32 6.44
CA TYR A 20 12.56 2.34 7.48
C TYR A 20 12.71 1.67 8.84
N SER A 21 13.67 2.13 9.63
CA SER A 21 13.81 1.76 11.03
C SER A 21 13.51 2.98 11.89
N GLY A 22 12.54 2.87 12.79
CA GLY A 22 12.15 3.95 13.69
C GLY A 22 12.21 3.50 15.14
N SER A 23 12.36 4.47 16.04
CA SER A 23 12.25 4.29 17.48
C SER A 23 11.08 5.12 18.01
N THR A 24 10.26 4.53 18.86
CA THR A 24 9.31 5.27 19.71
C THR A 24 9.74 5.16 21.17
N ARG A 25 9.16 5.98 22.05
CA ARG A 25 9.38 5.86 23.51
C ARG A 25 9.01 4.47 24.05
N ASP A 26 8.11 3.77 23.37
CA ASP A 26 7.50 2.54 23.86
C ASP A 26 8.07 1.27 23.21
N MET A 27 8.56 1.36 21.96
CA MET A 27 9.18 0.27 21.20
C MET A 27 9.96 0.75 19.96
N ASP A 28 10.95 -0.02 19.54
CA ASP A 28 11.61 0.14 18.24
C ASP A 28 10.86 -0.68 17.18
N TYR A 29 10.97 -0.31 15.91
CA TYR A 29 10.32 -1.03 14.82
C TYR A 29 11.09 -0.95 13.49
N ASP A 30 11.05 -2.05 12.74
CA ASP A 30 11.44 -2.07 11.34
C ASP A 30 10.21 -2.18 10.46
N LEU A 31 10.12 -1.29 9.49
CA LEU A 31 9.12 -1.31 8.45
C LEU A 31 9.81 -1.55 7.11
N SER A 32 9.42 -2.62 6.44
CA SER A 32 9.83 -2.90 5.07
C SER A 32 8.61 -2.79 4.16
N MET A 33 8.61 -1.76 3.31
CA MET A 33 7.56 -1.49 2.34
C MET A 33 8.03 -1.93 0.95
N LYS A 34 7.30 -2.87 0.36
CA LYS A 34 7.50 -3.30 -1.03
C LYS A 34 6.27 -2.91 -1.81
N ALA A 35 6.39 -1.92 -2.69
CA ALA A 35 5.33 -1.56 -3.61
C ALA A 35 5.62 -2.20 -4.97
N ARG A 36 4.66 -2.99 -5.45
CA ARG A 36 4.70 -3.59 -6.77
C ARG A 36 3.31 -3.44 -7.37
N THR A 37 3.19 -2.66 -8.43
CA THR A 37 1.90 -2.43 -9.08
C THR A 37 2.06 -2.63 -10.57
N TYR A 38 1.13 -3.35 -11.17
CA TYR A 38 0.98 -3.38 -12.62
C TYR A 38 -0.38 -2.80 -12.96
N ASP A 39 -0.49 -1.97 -13.97
CA ASP A 39 -1.78 -1.42 -14.38
C ASP A 39 -2.04 -1.61 -15.86
N ALA A 40 -3.31 -1.83 -16.17
CA ALA A 40 -3.84 -1.89 -17.51
C ALA A 40 -5.00 -0.89 -17.57
N LEU A 41 -4.76 0.21 -18.28
CA LEU A 41 -5.65 1.36 -18.32
C LEU A 41 -6.09 1.65 -19.74
N LEU A 42 -7.31 2.16 -19.87
CA LEU A 42 -7.90 2.62 -21.11
C LEU A 42 -8.30 4.09 -20.94
N ASP A 43 -7.76 4.94 -21.79
CA ASP A 43 -8.07 6.36 -21.84
C ASP A 43 -9.07 6.59 -22.97
N TRP A 44 -10.23 7.12 -22.62
CA TRP A 44 -11.27 7.47 -23.55
C TRP A 44 -11.36 8.99 -23.68
N TYR A 45 -11.31 9.48 -24.92
CA TYR A 45 -11.39 10.89 -25.26
C TYR A 45 -12.81 11.21 -25.73
N PRO A 46 -13.62 11.99 -24.96
CA PRO A 46 -15.02 12.22 -25.30
C PRO A 46 -15.25 13.02 -26.59
N ARG A 47 -14.25 13.79 -27.05
CA ARG A 47 -14.31 14.60 -28.27
C ARG A 47 -13.07 14.34 -29.13
N GLU A 48 -13.24 14.36 -30.45
CA GLU A 48 -12.11 14.37 -31.38
C GLU A 48 -11.21 15.58 -31.08
N HIS A 49 -9.89 15.35 -31.02
CA HIS A 49 -8.87 16.35 -30.64
C HIS A 49 -8.91 16.88 -29.20
N SER A 50 -9.68 16.26 -28.29
CA SER A 50 -9.64 16.68 -26.89
C SER A 50 -8.31 16.29 -26.24
N SER A 51 -7.73 17.21 -25.47
CA SER A 51 -6.65 16.89 -24.54
C SER A 51 -7.16 16.20 -23.27
N PHE A 52 -8.48 16.23 -23.02
CA PHE A 52 -9.11 15.63 -21.86
C PHE A 52 -9.49 14.17 -22.13
N HIS A 53 -9.19 13.30 -21.16
CA HIS A 53 -9.55 11.90 -21.22
C HIS A 53 -10.07 11.39 -19.88
N VAL A 54 -10.96 10.40 -19.97
CA VAL A 54 -11.40 9.60 -18.82
C VAL A 54 -10.64 8.28 -18.88
N THR A 55 -10.02 7.92 -17.78
CA THR A 55 -9.23 6.70 -17.67
C THR A 55 -10.00 5.67 -16.85
N GLY A 56 -10.21 4.49 -17.40
CA GLY A 56 -10.75 3.34 -16.68
C GLY A 56 -9.83 2.14 -16.82
N GLY A 57 -9.70 1.31 -15.78
CA GLY A 57 -8.89 0.12 -15.88
C GLY A 57 -8.78 -0.68 -14.60
N LEU A 58 -7.79 -1.56 -14.57
CA LEU A 58 -7.48 -2.40 -13.42
C LEU A 58 -6.00 -2.24 -13.07
N ALA A 59 -5.69 -2.17 -11.79
CA ALA A 59 -4.34 -2.32 -11.30
C ALA A 59 -4.22 -3.61 -10.49
N TYR A 60 -3.19 -4.39 -10.77
CA TYR A 60 -2.74 -5.46 -9.90
C TYR A 60 -1.86 -4.86 -8.78
N ASN A 61 -2.36 -4.91 -7.54
CA ASN A 61 -1.68 -4.39 -6.37
C ASN A 61 -0.96 -5.53 -5.62
N GLY A 62 0.35 -5.57 -5.74
CA GLY A 62 1.25 -6.44 -4.98
C GLY A 62 1.97 -5.71 -3.85
N ASN A 63 1.42 -4.58 -3.39
CA ASN A 63 2.00 -3.83 -2.28
C ASN A 63 1.90 -4.66 -1.00
N LYS A 64 2.98 -4.66 -0.24
CA LYS A 64 3.10 -5.37 1.02
C LYS A 64 3.92 -4.54 1.99
N ILE A 65 3.45 -4.49 3.22
CA ILE A 65 4.16 -3.84 4.33
C ILE A 65 4.44 -4.91 5.37
N ASP A 66 5.72 -5.19 5.59
CA ASP A 66 6.19 -6.04 6.67
C ASP A 66 6.64 -5.14 7.83
N ALA A 67 6.16 -5.44 9.04
CA ALA A 67 6.53 -4.77 10.27
C ALA A 67 7.14 -5.78 11.25
N GLN A 68 8.26 -5.43 11.86
CA GLN A 68 8.86 -6.22 12.93
C GLN A 68 9.05 -5.35 14.16
N ALA A 69 8.49 -5.79 15.29
CA ALA A 69 8.67 -5.11 16.55
C ALA A 69 10.07 -5.39 17.11
N ARG A 70 10.73 -4.36 17.61
CA ARG A 70 12.00 -4.42 18.33
C ARG A 70 11.83 -3.97 19.77
N PRO A 71 12.53 -4.61 20.73
CA PRO A 71 12.47 -4.18 22.11
C PRO A 71 12.98 -2.76 22.26
N ASN A 72 12.41 -2.00 23.20
CA ASN A 72 12.95 -0.71 23.60
C ASN A 72 14.31 -0.85 24.32
N GLY A 73 14.93 0.28 24.67
CA GLY A 73 16.23 0.30 25.37
C GLY A 73 16.24 -0.42 26.73
N SER A 74 15.08 -0.75 27.30
CA SER A 74 14.93 -1.55 28.52
C SER A 74 14.67 -3.04 28.25
N GLY A 75 14.68 -3.48 27.00
CA GLY A 75 14.48 -4.88 26.60
C GLY A 75 13.01 -5.33 26.57
N ASN A 76 12.06 -4.41 26.50
CA ASN A 76 10.63 -4.70 26.57
C ASN A 76 9.87 -4.33 25.29
N TYR A 77 8.79 -5.05 25.02
CA TYR A 77 7.74 -4.70 24.08
C TYR A 77 6.56 -4.09 24.83
N THR A 78 6.00 -3.00 24.31
CA THR A 78 4.75 -2.43 24.82
C THR A 78 3.64 -2.70 23.83
N ILE A 79 2.64 -3.51 24.21
CA ILE A 79 1.51 -3.87 23.35
C ILE A 79 0.22 -3.61 24.10
N ASN A 80 -0.69 -2.83 23.51
CA ASN A 80 -1.98 -2.49 24.11
C ASN A 80 -1.86 -1.94 25.55
N GLY A 81 -0.77 -1.19 25.85
CA GLY A 81 -0.48 -0.63 27.17
C GLY A 81 0.19 -1.58 28.17
N ASN A 82 0.40 -2.84 27.81
CA ASN A 82 1.09 -3.84 28.64
C ASN A 82 2.55 -3.99 28.22
N SER A 83 3.45 -4.07 29.20
CA SER A 83 4.89 -4.26 28.97
C SER A 83 5.26 -5.74 29.09
N TYR A 84 5.91 -6.28 28.07
CA TYR A 84 6.36 -7.66 27.98
C TYR A 84 7.88 -7.70 27.78
N SER A 85 8.60 -8.49 28.57
CA SER A 85 10.05 -8.66 28.33
C SER A 85 10.29 -9.42 27.03
N ALA A 86 11.08 -8.82 26.13
CA ALA A 86 11.33 -9.41 24.81
C ALA A 86 12.03 -10.77 24.88
N ALA A 87 12.85 -10.99 25.91
CA ALA A 87 13.48 -12.29 26.18
C ALA A 87 12.46 -13.42 26.37
N SER A 88 11.25 -13.07 26.85
CA SER A 88 10.19 -14.01 27.19
C SER A 88 8.97 -13.94 26.27
N ALA A 89 8.78 -12.83 25.56
CA ALA A 89 7.66 -12.61 24.63
C ALA A 89 7.95 -13.17 23.22
N GLY A 90 9.24 -13.35 22.89
CA GLY A 90 9.66 -13.83 21.58
C GLY A 90 9.57 -12.76 20.49
N LYS A 91 9.25 -13.16 19.26
CA LYS A 91 9.18 -12.25 18.10
C LYS A 91 7.75 -11.86 17.77
N ILE A 92 7.52 -10.57 17.57
CA ILE A 92 6.24 -10.04 17.10
C ILE A 92 6.42 -9.49 15.68
N THR A 93 5.61 -10.00 14.76
CA THR A 93 5.62 -9.63 13.35
C THR A 93 4.23 -9.19 12.92
N GLY A 94 4.19 -8.09 12.18
CA GLY A 94 2.99 -7.58 11.53
C GLY A 94 3.13 -7.60 10.02
N GLN A 95 2.05 -7.85 9.32
CA GLN A 95 1.98 -7.80 7.87
C GLN A 95 0.69 -7.10 7.46
N VAL A 96 0.79 -6.16 6.53
CA VAL A 96 -0.36 -5.54 5.86
C VAL A 96 -0.26 -5.82 4.37
N ASP A 97 -1.29 -6.46 3.85
CA ASP A 97 -1.45 -6.79 2.44
C ASP A 97 -2.71 -6.13 1.87
N PHE A 98 -2.76 -5.94 0.55
CA PHE A 98 -3.89 -5.31 -0.12
C PHE A 98 -4.55 -6.28 -1.10
N GLY A 99 -5.79 -5.97 -1.49
CA GLY A 99 -6.49 -6.71 -2.53
C GLY A 99 -5.67 -6.75 -3.83
N LYS A 100 -5.48 -7.95 -4.40
CA LYS A 100 -4.59 -8.15 -5.56
C LYS A 100 -5.03 -7.40 -6.80
N VAL A 101 -6.33 -7.16 -6.97
CA VAL A 101 -6.89 -6.48 -8.15
C VAL A 101 -7.73 -5.32 -7.66
N ALA A 102 -7.44 -4.14 -8.17
CA ALA A 102 -8.06 -2.89 -7.78
C ALA A 102 -8.55 -2.15 -9.03
N PRO A 103 -9.87 -1.94 -9.19
CA PRO A 103 -10.38 -1.07 -10.23
C PRO A 103 -9.83 0.34 -10.12
N TYR A 104 -9.59 0.97 -11.26
CA TYR A 104 -9.11 2.34 -11.36
C TYR A 104 -10.07 3.18 -12.20
N LEU A 105 -10.38 4.37 -11.69
CA LEU A 105 -11.12 5.38 -12.43
C LEU A 105 -10.43 6.73 -12.25
N GLY A 106 -10.20 7.44 -13.33
CA GLY A 106 -9.56 8.75 -13.29
C GLY A 106 -9.96 9.64 -14.45
N VAL A 107 -9.52 10.88 -14.35
CA VAL A 107 -9.61 11.88 -15.40
C VAL A 107 -8.24 12.52 -15.57
N GLY A 108 -7.91 12.89 -16.80
CA GLY A 108 -6.61 13.44 -17.09
C GLY A 108 -6.64 14.41 -18.26
N TRP A 109 -5.51 15.09 -18.39
CA TRP A 109 -5.21 15.97 -19.49
C TRP A 109 -3.86 15.58 -20.07
N SER A 110 -3.84 15.34 -21.38
CA SER A 110 -2.63 15.08 -22.14
C SER A 110 -2.56 16.04 -23.31
N LYS A 111 -1.46 16.79 -23.42
CA LYS A 111 -1.18 17.57 -24.63
C LYS A 111 -0.50 16.66 -25.65
N ALA A 112 -1.27 16.14 -26.60
CA ALA A 112 -0.71 15.34 -27.68
C ALA A 112 0.07 16.22 -28.67
N ALA A 113 1.39 16.10 -28.70
CA ALA A 113 2.20 16.67 -29.77
C ALA A 113 2.18 15.73 -30.99
N GLU A 114 2.06 16.28 -32.19
CA GLU A 114 2.13 15.48 -33.42
C GLU A 114 3.49 14.81 -33.60
N LYS A 115 4.55 15.49 -33.13
CA LYS A 115 5.94 15.03 -33.02
C LYS A 115 6.61 15.75 -31.84
N GLY A 116 7.49 15.06 -31.11
CA GLY A 116 8.24 15.61 -29.98
C GLY A 116 7.67 15.27 -28.59
N TRP A 117 8.02 16.10 -27.60
CA TRP A 117 7.63 15.91 -26.20
C TRP A 117 6.17 16.28 -25.95
N SER A 118 5.50 15.46 -25.14
CA SER A 118 4.13 15.62 -24.68
C SER A 118 4.09 15.44 -23.16
N PHE A 119 3.21 16.19 -22.51
CA PHE A 119 3.00 16.14 -21.06
C PHE A 119 1.60 15.62 -20.78
N SER A 120 1.49 14.83 -19.72
CA SER A 120 0.24 14.25 -19.24
C SER A 120 0.14 14.38 -17.73
N SER A 121 -1.06 14.65 -17.27
CA SER A 121 -1.43 14.65 -15.87
C SER A 121 -2.73 13.88 -15.72
N ASP A 122 -2.77 12.95 -14.76
CA ASP A 122 -3.95 12.16 -14.44
C ASP A 122 -4.21 12.25 -12.93
N VAL A 123 -5.48 12.44 -12.57
CA VAL A 123 -5.98 12.29 -11.20
C VAL A 123 -7.01 11.17 -11.22
N GLY A 124 -6.86 10.18 -10.35
CA GLY A 124 -7.85 9.12 -10.23
C GLY A 124 -7.92 8.51 -8.85
N LEU A 125 -8.81 7.54 -8.75
CA LEU A 125 -9.09 6.76 -7.56
C LEU A 125 -8.83 5.29 -7.87
N LEU A 126 -8.08 4.65 -6.99
CA LEU A 126 -7.84 3.23 -7.02
C LEU A 126 -8.67 2.56 -5.91
N PHE A 127 -9.58 1.67 -6.32
CA PHE A 127 -10.48 0.95 -5.44
C PHE A 127 -9.82 -0.36 -4.99
N GLN A 128 -8.88 -0.26 -4.05
CA GLN A 128 -8.08 -1.40 -3.57
C GLN A 128 -8.79 -2.30 -2.55
N GLY A 129 -9.95 -1.86 -2.03
CA GLY A 129 -10.69 -2.61 -1.01
C GLY A 129 -10.05 -2.52 0.37
N SER A 130 -10.65 -3.20 1.35
CA SER A 130 -10.12 -3.22 2.71
C SER A 130 -8.74 -3.91 2.73
N PRO A 131 -7.71 -3.26 3.29
CA PRO A 131 -6.43 -3.92 3.54
C PRO A 131 -6.60 -5.08 4.52
N HIS A 132 -5.78 -6.11 4.36
CA HIS A 132 -5.72 -7.24 5.27
C HIS A 132 -4.54 -7.06 6.22
N THR A 133 -4.79 -7.11 7.53
CA THR A 133 -3.76 -7.01 8.56
C THR A 133 -3.62 -8.35 9.29
N SER A 134 -2.39 -8.77 9.50
CA SER A 134 -2.06 -9.87 10.39
C SER A 134 -0.96 -9.44 11.36
N LEU A 135 -1.17 -9.70 12.65
CA LEU A 135 -0.18 -9.51 13.69
C LEU A 135 -0.05 -10.83 14.44
N SER A 136 1.19 -11.29 14.63
CA SER A 136 1.47 -12.57 15.27
C SER A 136 2.66 -12.47 16.21
N SER A 137 2.55 -13.11 17.37
CA SER A 137 3.65 -13.36 18.30
C SER A 137 4.10 -14.81 18.22
N SER A 138 5.41 -15.08 18.24
CA SER A 138 5.99 -16.41 18.20
C SER A 138 7.14 -16.55 19.21
N GLY A 139 7.30 -17.72 19.82
CA GLY A 139 8.42 -18.00 20.74
C GLY A 139 8.26 -17.44 22.15
N CYS A 140 7.02 -17.29 22.64
CA CYS A 140 6.78 -16.87 24.02
C CYS A 140 7.13 -17.97 25.03
N THR A 141 7.87 -17.61 26.08
CA THR A 141 8.35 -18.47 27.17
C THR A 141 7.99 -17.93 28.57
N ALA A 142 7.25 -16.81 28.66
CA ALA A 142 6.86 -16.13 29.91
C ALA A 142 5.88 -16.90 30.83
N GLY A 143 5.56 -18.16 30.49
CA GLY A 143 4.53 -18.98 31.14
C GLY A 143 3.16 -18.87 30.45
N ALA A 144 2.33 -19.92 30.59
CA ALA A 144 1.11 -20.07 29.79
C ALA A 144 0.12 -18.90 29.92
N ALA A 145 -0.08 -18.37 31.15
CA ALA A 145 -0.97 -17.24 31.38
C ALA A 145 -0.49 -15.96 30.70
N ALA A 146 0.81 -15.65 30.78
CA ALA A 146 1.42 -14.48 30.15
C ALA A 146 1.42 -14.60 28.62
N CYS A 147 1.68 -15.79 28.07
CA CYS A 147 1.63 -16.01 26.63
C CYS A 147 0.21 -15.92 26.07
N ASN A 148 -0.80 -16.40 26.81
CA ASN A 148 -2.20 -16.23 26.43
C ASN A 148 -2.62 -14.75 26.46
N GLN A 149 -2.16 -14.00 27.46
CA GLN A 149 -2.42 -12.56 27.56
C GLN A 149 -1.74 -11.78 26.41
N LEU A 150 -0.48 -12.10 26.09
CA LEU A 150 0.24 -11.53 24.95
C LEU A 150 -0.50 -11.79 23.64
N ALA A 151 -0.93 -13.03 23.41
CA ALA A 151 -1.68 -13.40 22.21
C ALA A 151 -3.02 -12.63 22.12
N ALA A 152 -3.72 -12.45 23.26
CA ALA A 152 -4.95 -11.68 23.32
C ALA A 152 -4.72 -10.18 23.03
N ASP A 153 -3.65 -9.60 23.55
CA ASP A 153 -3.29 -8.20 23.29
C ASP A 153 -2.86 -7.97 21.85
N VAL A 154 -2.08 -8.90 21.27
CA VAL A 154 -1.72 -8.90 19.84
C VAL A 154 -2.97 -9.01 18.96
N ALA A 155 -3.93 -9.86 19.32
CA ALA A 155 -5.18 -9.99 18.57
C ALA A 155 -6.04 -8.72 18.64
N LYS A 156 -6.11 -8.07 19.82
CA LYS A 156 -6.81 -6.79 19.99
C LYS A 156 -6.13 -5.68 19.18
N GLU A 157 -4.81 -5.63 19.19
CA GLU A 157 -4.04 -4.66 18.42
C GLU A 157 -4.26 -4.87 16.92
N ASN A 158 -4.25 -6.13 16.44
CA ASN A 158 -4.58 -6.43 15.05
C ASN A 158 -6.00 -6.01 14.68
N ALA A 159 -6.98 -6.18 15.58
CA ALA A 159 -8.36 -5.77 15.32
C ALA A 159 -8.49 -4.25 15.21
N ARG A 160 -7.79 -3.49 16.06
CA ARG A 160 -7.72 -2.02 15.96
C ARG A 160 -7.06 -1.58 14.67
N LEU A 161 -5.91 -2.15 14.35
CA LEU A 161 -5.21 -1.87 13.09
C LEU A 161 -6.09 -2.20 11.89
N SER A 162 -6.78 -3.34 11.90
CA SER A 162 -7.71 -3.74 10.85
C SER A 162 -8.85 -2.73 10.67
N ASP A 163 -9.47 -2.29 11.77
CA ASP A 163 -10.54 -1.29 11.74
C ASP A 163 -10.04 0.06 11.22
N GLU A 164 -8.88 0.51 11.71
CA GLU A 164 -8.24 1.73 11.25
C GLU A 164 -7.91 1.69 9.76
N VAL A 165 -7.30 0.59 9.27
CA VAL A 165 -6.94 0.50 7.86
C VAL A 165 -8.13 0.22 6.95
N SER A 166 -9.22 -0.35 7.49
CA SER A 166 -10.43 -0.68 6.72
C SER A 166 -11.09 0.55 6.09
N ARG A 167 -10.82 1.77 6.59
CA ARG A 167 -11.30 3.02 6.00
C ARG A 167 -10.59 3.36 4.68
N PHE A 168 -9.38 2.85 4.44
CA PHE A 168 -8.57 3.15 3.26
C PHE A 168 -8.85 2.20 2.08
N LYS A 169 -10.15 2.04 1.76
CA LYS A 169 -10.59 1.22 0.61
C LYS A 169 -10.33 1.87 -0.74
N VAL A 170 -10.24 3.20 -0.74
CA VAL A 170 -10.05 4.02 -1.92
C VAL A 170 -8.77 4.84 -1.74
N TYR A 171 -7.88 4.75 -2.72
CA TYR A 171 -6.60 5.43 -2.71
C TYR A 171 -6.55 6.47 -3.84
N PRO A 172 -6.42 7.77 -3.54
CA PRO A 172 -6.24 8.78 -4.57
C PRO A 172 -4.87 8.66 -5.21
N VAL A 173 -4.81 8.72 -6.54
CA VAL A 173 -3.60 8.58 -7.34
C VAL A 173 -3.45 9.81 -8.20
N LEU A 174 -2.32 10.50 -8.06
CA LEU A 174 -1.85 11.53 -8.98
C LEU A 174 -0.74 10.93 -9.85
N ARG A 175 -0.85 11.07 -11.17
CA ARG A 175 0.21 10.70 -12.11
C ARG A 175 0.58 11.91 -12.95
N ILE A 176 1.88 12.09 -13.15
CA ILE A 176 2.43 13.06 -14.09
C ILE A 176 3.37 12.27 -15.00
N GLY A 177 3.21 12.44 -16.30
CA GLY A 177 3.94 11.68 -17.31
C GLY A 177 4.46 12.58 -18.41
N VAL A 178 5.63 12.23 -18.92
CA VAL A 178 6.25 12.85 -20.08
C VAL A 178 6.41 11.76 -21.14
N SER A 179 5.97 12.02 -22.36
CA SER A 179 6.07 11.07 -23.47
C SER A 179 6.68 11.74 -24.69
N TYR A 180 7.45 11.01 -25.49
CA TYR A 180 8.04 11.52 -26.73
C TYR A 180 7.50 10.73 -27.93
N LYS A 181 7.04 11.44 -28.95
CA LYS A 181 6.56 10.86 -30.21
C LYS A 181 7.55 11.16 -31.33
N PHE A 182 8.08 10.11 -31.96
CA PHE A 182 9.03 10.20 -33.08
C PHE A 182 8.32 10.52 -34.41
#